data_AF-A0A1B7TJR8-F1
#
_entry.id   AF-A0A1B7TJR8-F1
#
_cell.length_a   1.000
_cell.length_b   1.000
_cell.length_c   1.000
_cell.angle_alpha   90.00
_cell.angle_beta   90.00
_cell.angle_gamma   90.00
#
_symmetry.space_group_name_H-M   'P 1'
#
loop_
_entity.id
_entity.type
_entity.pdbx_description
1 polymer ?
#
loop_
_entity_poly.entity_id
_entity_poly.type
_entity_poly.pdbx_seq_one_letter_code
_entity_poly.pdbx_strand_id
1 'polypeptide(L)'
;MHPHLEGERFVSCYELIQALNECHQRAFLSQAVGACNIEKDSLSRCLHEARIDGVNQNINKSKEANAIREQKIRQMREEEFGEGEYLKKLLQEKIKERDLKLSKQKAEENK
;
A
#
# COMPACT_ATOMS: atom_id res chain seq x y z
N MET A 1 12.40 -29.31 8.70
CA MET A 1 11.92 -27.95 8.42
C MET A 1 10.41 -27.96 8.37
N HIS A 2 9.73 -27.05 9.10
CA HIS A 2 8.28 -26.91 8.98
C HIS A 2 8.00 -25.98 7.78
N PRO A 3 7.17 -26.37 6.79
CA PRO A 3 6.98 -25.60 5.54
C PRO A 3 6.60 -24.13 5.76
N HIS A 4 5.94 -23.83 6.88
CA HIS A 4 5.55 -22.47 7.27
C HIS A 4 6.74 -21.51 7.50
N LEU A 5 7.95 -22.02 7.72
CA LEU A 5 9.16 -21.24 7.98
C LEU A 5 10.02 -20.99 6.73
N GLU A 6 9.61 -21.50 5.56
CA GLU A 6 10.36 -21.39 4.30
C GLU A 6 9.93 -20.18 3.44
N GLY A 7 9.07 -19.30 3.98
CA GLY A 7 8.68 -18.07 3.29
C GLY A 7 9.82 -17.04 3.21
N GLU A 8 9.80 -16.19 2.18
CA GLU A 8 10.79 -15.10 1.96
C GLU A 8 11.06 -14.24 3.21
N ARG A 9 10.06 -14.13 4.10
CA ARG A 9 10.13 -13.35 5.35
C ARG A 9 11.17 -13.86 6.35
N PHE A 10 11.60 -15.12 6.25
CA PHE A 10 12.48 -15.76 7.23
C PHE A 10 13.87 -16.09 6.69
N VAL A 11 14.20 -15.62 5.47
CA VAL A 11 15.53 -15.81 4.85
C VAL A 11 16.64 -15.22 5.73
N SER A 12 16.36 -14.11 6.43
CA SER A 12 17.29 -13.49 7.38
C SER A 12 17.63 -14.38 8.59
N CYS A 13 16.77 -15.33 8.94
CA CYS A 13 16.96 -16.23 10.09
C CYS A 13 17.58 -17.58 9.68
N TYR A 14 17.96 -17.77 8.41
CA TYR A 14 18.39 -19.07 7.88
C TYR A 14 19.55 -19.69 8.68
N GLU A 15 20.57 -18.90 9.01
CA GLU A 15 21.73 -19.36 9.80
C GLU A 15 21.33 -19.88 11.18
N LEU A 16 20.37 -19.23 11.84
CA LEU A 16 19.87 -19.68 13.15
C LEU A 16 19.01 -20.95 13.05
N ILE A 17 18.28 -21.11 11.94
CA ILE A 17 17.54 -22.33 11.65
C ILE A 17 18.52 -23.49 11.44
N GLN A 18 19.61 -23.26 10.71
CA GLN A 18 20.65 -24.27 10.48
C GLN A 18 21.38 -24.63 11.76
N ALA A 19 21.78 -23.66 12.59
CA ALA A 19 22.39 -23.92 13.88
C ALA A 19 21.50 -24.78 14.80
N LEU A 20 20.19 -24.50 14.84
CA LEU A 20 19.25 -25.31 15.63
C LEU A 20 19.08 -26.72 15.04
N ASN A 21 19.03 -26.85 13.71
CA ASN A 21 18.97 -28.15 13.05
C ASN A 21 20.23 -28.99 13.33
N GLU A 22 21.42 -28.39 13.24
CA GLU A 22 22.67 -29.04 13.58
C GLU A 22 22.69 -29.51 15.04
N CYS A 23 22.19 -28.70 15.97
CA CYS A 23 22.09 -29.11 17.37
C CYS A 23 21.17 -30.33 17.55
N HIS A 24 20.01 -30.33 16.89
CA HIS A 24 19.09 -31.48 16.91
C HIS A 24 19.67 -32.74 16.25
N GLN A 25 20.58 -32.61 15.29
CA GLN A 25 21.24 -33.75 14.63
C GLN A 25 22.33 -34.41 15.49
N ARG A 26 22.86 -33.75 16.52
CA ARG A 26 23.97 -34.26 17.33
C ARG A 26 23.57 -35.39 18.29
N ALA A 27 22.47 -35.24 19.03
CA ALA A 27 21.92 -36.29 19.90
C ALA A 27 20.50 -35.97 20.39
N PHE A 28 19.57 -36.92 20.24
CA PHE A 28 18.19 -36.78 20.71
C PHE A 28 18.07 -36.55 22.23
N LEU A 29 18.92 -37.19 23.02
CA LEU A 29 18.95 -37.00 24.48
C LEU A 29 19.35 -35.57 24.87
N SER A 30 20.30 -34.97 24.15
CA SER A 30 20.72 -33.58 24.36
C SER A 30 19.59 -32.60 24.05
N GLN A 31 18.77 -32.90 23.04
CA GLN A 31 17.55 -32.14 22.75
C GLN A 31 16.53 -32.27 23.89
N ALA A 32 16.31 -33.48 24.40
CA ALA A 32 15.33 -33.75 25.47
C ALA A 32 15.68 -33.06 26.80
N VAL A 33 16.96 -32.90 27.12
CA VAL A 33 17.42 -32.19 28.33
C VAL A 33 17.60 -30.67 28.11
N GLY A 34 17.32 -30.15 26.91
CA GLY A 34 17.36 -28.71 26.64
C GLY A 34 18.73 -28.13 26.29
N ALA A 35 19.67 -28.95 25.81
CA ALA A 35 21.01 -28.47 25.43
C ALA A 35 21.00 -27.50 24.24
N CYS A 36 19.94 -27.48 23.44
CA CYS A 36 19.78 -26.61 22.26
C CYS A 36 18.96 -25.32 22.54
N ASN A 37 18.79 -24.93 23.81
CA ASN A 37 17.94 -23.79 24.17
C ASN A 37 18.51 -22.44 23.68
N ILE A 38 19.84 -22.31 23.57
CA ILE A 38 20.48 -21.06 23.15
C ILE A 38 20.15 -20.76 21.68
N GLU A 39 20.33 -21.74 20.80
CA GLU A 39 20.02 -21.64 19.38
C GLU A 39 18.52 -21.44 19.16
N LYS A 40 17.69 -22.15 19.94
CA LYS A 40 16.24 -22.02 19.93
C LYS A 40 15.79 -20.61 20.32
N ASP A 41 16.37 -20.03 21.37
CA ASP A 41 15.99 -18.70 21.86
C ASP A 41 16.40 -17.61 20.87
N SER A 42 17.61 -17.72 20.30
CA SER A 42 18.08 -16.83 19.23
C SER A 42 17.18 -16.89 18.00
N LEU A 43 16.83 -18.10 17.55
CA LEU A 43 15.92 -18.27 16.42
C LEU A 43 14.53 -17.70 16.72
N SER A 44 14.02 -17.92 17.93
CA SER A 44 12.70 -17.42 18.34
C SER A 44 12.63 -15.89 18.31
N ARG A 45 13.71 -15.20 18.71
CA ARG A 45 13.81 -13.73 18.62
C ARG A 45 13.84 -13.26 17.18
N CYS A 46 14.67 -13.87 16.34
CA CYS A 46 14.77 -13.52 14.92
C CYS A 46 13.42 -13.68 14.20
N LEU A 47 12.72 -14.80 14.43
CA LEU A 47 11.40 -15.04 13.83
C LEU A 47 10.34 -14.06 14.34
N HIS A 48 10.43 -13.62 15.58
CA HIS A 48 9.55 -12.59 16.13
C HIS A 48 9.77 -11.26 15.44
N GLU A 49 11.02 -10.81 15.31
CA GLU A 49 11.39 -9.57 14.64
C GLU A 49 10.95 -9.59 13.16
N ALA A 50 11.28 -10.66 12.43
CA ALA A 50 10.86 -10.83 11.04
C ALA A 50 9.33 -10.76 10.85
N ARG A 51 8.56 -11.27 11.82
CA ARG A 51 7.10 -11.13 11.81
C ARG A 51 6.66 -9.68 11.98
N ILE A 52 7.24 -8.97 12.94
CA ILE A 52 6.92 -7.56 13.22
C ILE A 52 7.29 -6.69 12.02
N ASP A 53 8.43 -6.93 11.39
CA ASP A 53 8.87 -6.20 10.20
C ASP A 53 7.90 -6.41 9.03
N GLY A 54 7.46 -7.64 8.79
CA GLY A 54 6.44 -7.92 7.78
C GLY A 54 5.12 -7.20 8.05
N VAL A 55 4.68 -7.12 9.31
CA VAL A 55 3.49 -6.35 9.70
C VAL A 55 3.68 -4.86 9.46
N ASN A 56 4.82 -4.30 9.86
CA ASN A 56 5.15 -2.89 9.67
C ASN A 56 5.20 -2.50 8.18
N GLN A 57 5.81 -3.34 7.35
CA GLN A 57 5.82 -3.13 5.90
C GLN A 57 4.41 -3.13 5.31
N ASN A 58 3.53 -4.04 5.75
CA ASN A 58 2.14 -4.07 5.29
C ASN A 58 1.34 -2.86 5.75
N ILE A 59 1.55 -2.39 6.98
CA ILE A 59 0.94 -1.16 7.49
C ILE A 59 1.38 0.04 6.65
N ASN A 60 2.67 0.16 6.34
CA ASN A 60 3.19 1.27 5.52
C ASN A 60 2.63 1.24 4.10
N LYS A 61 2.60 0.07 3.45
CA LYS A 61 1.97 -0.10 2.13
C LYS A 61 0.49 0.28 2.14
N SER A 62 -0.23 -0.11 3.19
CA SER A 62 -1.65 0.24 3.36
C SER A 62 -1.84 1.75 3.54
N LYS A 63 -1.02 2.40 4.36
CA LYS A 63 -1.05 3.86 4.55
C LYS A 63 -0.77 4.61 3.25
N GLU A 64 0.24 4.18 2.50
CA GLU A 64 0.58 4.78 1.20
C GLU A 64 -0.56 4.63 0.19
N ALA A 65 -1.12 3.42 0.07
CA ALA A 65 -2.26 3.17 -0.81
C ALA A 65 -3.49 4.01 -0.43
N ASN A 66 -3.77 4.15 0.87
CA ASN A 66 -4.87 4.98 1.37
C ASN A 66 -4.63 6.47 1.07
N ALA A 67 -3.42 6.98 1.30
CA ALA A 67 -3.09 8.38 0.99
C ALA A 67 -3.26 8.70 -0.51
N ILE A 68 -2.81 7.81 -1.40
CA ILE A 68 -3.01 7.95 -2.85
C ILE A 68 -4.51 7.94 -3.18
N ARG A 69 -5.27 7.03 -2.58
CA ARG A 69 -6.72 6.92 -2.80
C ARG A 69 -7.43 8.20 -2.35
N GLU A 70 -7.13 8.71 -1.16
CA GLU A 70 -7.70 9.93 -0.62
C GLU A 70 -7.35 11.14 -1.49
N GLN A 71 -6.11 11.26 -1.95
CA GLN A 71 -5.70 12.32 -2.86
C GLN A 71 -6.49 12.28 -4.18
N LYS A 72 -6.66 11.10 -4.77
CA LYS A 72 -7.48 10.93 -5.99
C LYS A 72 -8.94 11.29 -5.75
N ILE A 73 -9.52 10.85 -4.63
CA ILE A 73 -10.91 11.18 -4.26
C ILE A 73 -11.07 12.69 -4.09
N ARG A 74 -10.09 13.34 -3.46
CA ARG A 74 -10.08 14.80 -3.30
C ARG A 74 -10.00 15.51 -4.65
N GLN A 75 -9.10 15.09 -5.54
CA GLN A 75 -8.99 15.65 -6.89
C GLN A 75 -10.29 15.48 -7.67
N MET A 76 -10.89 14.28 -7.69
CA MET A 76 -12.18 14.06 -8.36
C MET A 76 -13.28 14.96 -7.78
N ARG A 77 -13.34 15.13 -6.46
CA ARG A 77 -14.31 16.03 -5.82
C ARG A 77 -14.10 17.48 -6.22
N GLU A 78 -12.85 17.95 -6.29
CA GLU A 78 -12.51 19.31 -6.72
C GLU A 78 -12.81 19.51 -8.22
N GLU A 79 -12.64 18.49 -9.06
CA GLU A 79 -13.00 18.54 -10.48
C GLU A 79 -14.51 18.51 -10.73
N GLU A 80 -15.27 17.79 -9.91
CA GLU A 80 -16.72 17.61 -10.07
C GLU A 80 -17.53 18.70 -9.35
N PHE A 81 -17.05 19.19 -8.20
CA PHE A 81 -17.76 20.15 -7.33
C PHE A 81 -16.95 21.41 -6.99
N GLY A 82 -15.72 21.56 -7.47
CA GLY A 82 -14.90 22.74 -7.22
C GLY A 82 -15.28 23.94 -8.09
N GLU A 83 -14.70 25.10 -7.77
CA GLU A 83 -14.96 26.38 -8.46
C GLU A 83 -14.73 26.29 -9.97
N GLY A 84 -13.80 25.45 -10.42
CA GLY A 84 -13.49 25.26 -11.84
C GLY A 84 -14.64 24.65 -12.66
N GLU A 85 -15.41 23.72 -12.08
CA GLU A 85 -16.55 23.08 -12.77
C GLU A 85 -17.73 24.05 -12.89
N TYR A 86 -18.04 24.75 -11.79
CA TYR A 86 -19.03 25.82 -11.76
C TYR A 86 -18.69 26.94 -12.74
N LEU A 87 -17.42 27.39 -12.76
CA LEU A 87 -16.94 28.41 -13.67
C LEU A 87 -17.00 27.95 -15.13
N LYS A 88 -16.71 26.68 -15.41
CA LYS A 88 -16.84 26.07 -16.74
C LYS A 88 -18.29 26.08 -17.22
N LYS A 89 -19.25 25.75 -16.35
CA LYS A 89 -20.68 25.83 -16.65
C LYS A 89 -21.12 27.27 -16.95
N LEU A 90 -20.75 28.23 -16.11
CA LEU A 90 -21.06 29.65 -16.33
C LEU A 90 -20.45 30.18 -17.65
N LEU A 91 -19.22 29.79 -17.96
CA LEU A 91 -18.56 30.18 -19.21
C LEU A 91 -19.30 29.61 -20.42
N GLN A 92 -19.73 28.35 -20.37
CA GLN A 92 -20.54 27.74 -21.44
C GLN A 92 -21.87 28.48 -21.66
N GLU A 93 -22.55 28.87 -20.59
CA GLU A 93 -23.78 29.67 -20.69
C GLU A 93 -23.52 31.04 -21.33
N LYS A 94 -22.47 31.74 -20.91
CA LYS A 94 -22.10 33.05 -21.47
C LYS A 94 -21.74 32.97 -22.95
N ILE A 95 -21.05 31.92 -23.37
CA ILE A 95 -20.73 31.67 -24.79
C ILE A 95 -22.02 31.44 -25.58
N LYS A 96 -22.95 30.61 -25.07
CA LYS A 96 -24.26 30.39 -25.70
C LYS A 96 -25.05 31.69 -25.85
N GLU A 97 -25.09 32.54 -24.81
CA GLU A 97 -25.76 33.84 -24.86
C GLU A 97 -25.16 34.74 -25.96
N ARG A 98 -23.82 34.80 -26.04
CA ARG A 98 -23.11 35.59 -27.04
C ARG A 98 -23.43 35.10 -28.45
N ASP A 99 -23.35 33.79 -28.68
CA ASP A 99 -23.59 33.18 -29.99
C ASP A 99 -25.04 33.37 -30.44
N LEU A 100 -26.00 33.33 -29.51
CA LEU A 100 -27.41 33.63 -29.77
C LEU A 100 -27.63 35.12 -30.13
N LYS A 101 -26.91 36.04 -29.49
CA LYS A 101 -26.98 37.48 -29.83
C LYS A 101 -26.38 37.74 -31.22
N LEU A 102 -25.23 37.15 -31.51
CA LEU A 102 -24.58 37.22 -32.82
C LEU A 102 -25.47 36.66 -33.93
N SER A 103 -26.16 35.54 -33.70
CA SER A 103 -27.06 34.96 -34.71
C SER A 103 -28.28 35.84 -34.96
N LYS A 104 -28.84 36.48 -33.92
CA LYS A 104 -29.95 37.43 -34.05
C LYS A 104 -29.54 38.69 -34.81
N GLN A 105 -28.39 39.29 -34.48
CA GLN A 105 -27.87 40.46 -35.17
C GLN A 105 -27.64 40.19 -36.65
N LYS A 106 -27.04 39.04 -36.99
CA LYS A 106 -26.87 38.63 -38.39
C LYS A 106 -28.18 38.37 -39.13
N ALA A 107 -29.23 37.97 -38.43
CA ALA A 107 -30.57 37.78 -39.02
C ALA A 107 -31.29 39.13 -39.25
N GLU A 108 -31.04 40.12 -38.39
CA GLU A 108 -31.55 41.49 -38.54
C GLU A 108 -30.81 42.27 -39.63
N GLU A 109 -29.50 42.07 -39.79
CA GLU A 109 -28.71 42.70 -40.87
C GLU A 109 -29.01 42.15 -42.28
N ASN A 110 -29.57 40.93 -42.38
CA ASN A 110 -29.93 40.29 -43.65
C ASN A 110 -31.42 40.43 -44.02
N LYS A 111 -32.20 41.22 -43.26
CA LYS A 111 -33.63 41.47 -43.49
C LYS A 111 -33.85 42.90 -44.00
#